data_AF-A0A7D5SUF9-F1
#
_entry.id   AF-A0A7D5SUF9-F1
#
_cell.length_a   1.000
_cell.length_b   1.000
_cell.length_c   1.000
_cell.angle_alpha   90.00
_cell.angle_beta   90.00
_cell.angle_gamma   90.00
#
_symmetry.space_group_name_H-M   'P 1'
#
loop_
_entity.id
_entity.type
_entity.pdbx_description
1 polymer ?
#
loop_
_entity_poly.entity_id
_entity_poly.type
_entity_poly.pdbx_seq_one_letter_code
_entity_poly.pdbx_strand_id
1 'polypeptide(L)'
;MKVWKIDKGMTLRQGYSLWMSKERCSLDKGKWTVRWDTGTDYPIDYALSFSAANLEAATAQLFTLWRHAQVPLFVSGYRQQCLIVVSEGR
;
A
#
# COMPACT_ATOMS: atom_id res chain seq x y z
N MET A 1 13.97 12.35 1.73
CA MET A 1 13.41 10.97 1.67
C MET A 1 12.71 10.70 2.99
N LYS A 2 11.63 9.91 2.97
CA LYS A 2 10.88 9.49 4.16
C LYS A 2 11.02 7.97 4.31
N VAL A 3 10.82 7.47 5.53
CA VAL A 3 10.78 6.03 5.80
C VAL A 3 9.33 5.61 6.06
N TRP A 4 8.86 4.59 5.34
CA TRP A 4 7.56 3.97 5.52
C TRP A 4 7.73 2.60 6.15
N LYS A 5 6.95 2.32 7.20
CA LYS A 5 7.08 1.08 7.99
C LYS A 5 5.75 0.37 8.16
N ILE A 6 5.77 -0.95 8.11
CA ILE A 6 4.66 -1.79 8.57
C ILE A 6 5.20 -2.68 9.67
N ASP A 7 4.57 -2.63 10.84
CA ASP A 7 5.04 -3.35 12.01
C ASP A 7 4.68 -4.83 11.93
N LYS A 8 5.50 -5.66 12.57
CA LYS A 8 5.23 -7.08 12.75
C LYS A 8 3.88 -7.28 13.45
N GLY A 9 3.12 -8.27 13.01
CA GLY A 9 1.82 -8.63 13.59
C GLY A 9 0.65 -7.85 13.02
N MET A 10 0.89 -6.91 12.10
CA MET A 10 -0.15 -6.34 11.24
C MET A 10 -0.41 -7.22 10.02
N THR A 11 -1.52 -7.00 9.33
CA THR A 11 -1.70 -7.46 7.96
C THR A 11 -1.21 -6.41 6.95
N LEU A 12 -0.94 -6.83 5.71
CA LEU A 12 -0.60 -5.93 4.61
C LEU A 12 -1.68 -4.86 4.42
N ARG A 13 -2.96 -5.25 4.44
CA ARG A 13 -4.09 -4.33 4.31
C ARG A 13 -4.09 -3.29 5.42
N GLN A 14 -3.89 -3.71 6.67
CA GLN A 14 -3.82 -2.80 7.83
C GLN A 14 -2.65 -1.83 7.70
N GLY A 15 -1.44 -2.33 7.45
CA GLY A 15 -0.24 -1.51 7.34
C GLY A 15 -0.31 -0.51 6.19
N TYR A 16 -0.79 -0.95 5.02
CA TYR A 16 -0.94 -0.06 3.87
C TYR A 16 -2.04 0.99 4.07
N SER A 17 -3.17 0.62 4.67
CA SER A 17 -4.24 1.57 5.01
C SER A 17 -3.74 2.65 5.99
N LEU A 18 -2.87 2.27 6.95
CA LEU A 18 -2.23 3.23 7.85
C LEU A 18 -1.33 4.22 7.10
N TRP A 19 -0.57 3.78 6.10
CA TRP A 19 0.24 4.68 5.26
C TRP A 19 -0.66 5.69 4.55
N MET A 20 -1.73 5.21 3.90
CA MET A 20 -2.65 6.07 3.15
C MET A 20 -3.37 7.08 4.04
N SER A 21 -3.75 6.68 5.25
CA SER A 21 -4.42 7.58 6.22
C SER A 21 -3.54 8.73 6.74
N LYS A 22 -2.21 8.58 6.63
CA LYS A 22 -1.21 9.56 7.09
C LYS A 22 -0.77 10.52 5.99
N GLU A 23 -1.10 10.22 4.73
CA GLU A 23 -0.69 11.01 3.58
C GLU A 23 -1.89 11.75 2.97
N ARG A 24 -1.61 12.96 2.46
CA ARG A 24 -2.57 13.70 1.65
C ARG A 24 -2.39 13.31 0.19
N CYS A 25 -3.50 13.17 -0.53
CA CYS A 25 -3.49 12.89 -1.96
C CYS A 25 -3.19 14.14 -2.78
N SER A 26 -3.82 15.26 -2.43
CA SER A 26 -3.53 16.58 -2.95
C SER A 26 -3.86 17.61 -1.86
N LEU A 27 -3.37 18.84 -2.01
CA LEU A 27 -3.70 19.95 -1.11
C LEU A 27 -5.22 20.16 -1.00
N ASP A 28 -5.94 19.95 -2.11
CA ASP A 28 -7.38 20.21 -2.21
C ASP A 28 -8.27 18.95 -2.08
N LYS A 29 -7.71 17.74 -2.27
CA LYS A 29 -8.48 16.49 -2.42
C LYS A 29 -8.42 15.52 -1.25
N GLY A 30 -8.03 15.99 -0.06
CA GLY A 30 -8.09 15.18 1.17
C GLY A 30 -7.10 14.00 1.22
N LYS A 31 -7.47 12.94 1.94
CA LYS A 31 -6.64 11.74 2.16
C LYS A 31 -6.84 10.70 1.05
N TRP A 32 -5.84 9.83 0.89
CA TRP A 32 -5.98 8.65 0.04
C TRP A 32 -7.03 7.68 0.59
N THR A 33 -7.85 7.15 -0.31
CA THR A 33 -8.77 6.04 -0.05
C THR A 33 -8.19 4.77 -0.67
N VAL A 34 -8.32 3.65 0.04
CA VAL A 34 -7.89 2.33 -0.46
C VAL A 34 -9.09 1.46 -0.66
N ARG A 35 -9.21 0.87 -1.84
CA ARG A 35 -10.17 -0.17 -2.16
C ARG A 35 -9.44 -1.49 -2.35
N TRP A 36 -9.86 -2.50 -1.59
CA TRP A 36 -9.30 -3.84 -1.66
C TRP A 36 -10.28 -4.75 -2.40
N ASP A 37 -9.98 -5.06 -3.66
CA ASP A 37 -10.86 -5.82 -4.55
C ASP A 37 -10.58 -7.33 -4.49
N THR A 38 -10.03 -7.81 -3.37
CA THR A 38 -9.73 -9.23 -3.11
C THR A 38 -9.93 -9.57 -1.63
N GLY A 39 -10.26 -10.83 -1.35
CA GLY A 39 -10.25 -11.38 0.00
C GLY A 39 -8.84 -11.62 0.56
N THR A 40 -7.83 -11.63 -0.30
CA THR A 40 -6.43 -11.89 0.06
C THR A 40 -5.88 -10.77 0.94
N ASP A 41 -5.32 -11.17 2.08
CA ASP A 41 -4.60 -10.29 3.00
C ASP A 41 -3.48 -11.08 3.69
N TYR A 42 -2.26 -10.57 3.60
CA TYR A 42 -1.06 -11.29 4.06
C TYR A 42 -0.65 -10.82 5.46
N PRO A 43 -0.33 -11.73 6.39
CA PRO A 43 0.30 -11.33 7.65
C PRO A 43 1.71 -10.79 7.39
N ILE A 44 2.13 -9.86 8.23
CA ILE A 44 3.48 -9.30 8.24
C ILE A 44 4.25 -9.92 9.41
N ASP A 45 4.99 -10.98 9.12
CA ASP A 45 5.74 -11.75 10.13
C ASP A 45 7.02 -11.03 10.61
N TYR A 46 7.54 -10.13 9.78
CA TYR A 46 8.71 -9.30 10.05
C TYR A 46 8.43 -7.86 9.66
N ALA A 47 8.86 -6.92 10.51
CA ALA A 47 8.67 -5.50 10.25
C ALA A 47 9.31 -5.10 8.91
N LEU A 48 8.56 -4.39 8.09
CA LEU A 48 9.01 -3.90 6.79
C LEU A 48 9.37 -2.41 6.89
N SER A 49 10.42 -1.99 6.19
CA SER A 49 10.88 -0.60 6.18
C SER A 49 11.39 -0.22 4.80
N PHE A 50 10.82 0.84 4.24
CA PHE A 50 11.11 1.32 2.88
C PHE A 50 11.50 2.79 2.92
N SER A 51 12.61 3.14 2.25
CA SER A 51 13.03 4.53 2.08
C SER A 51 12.74 4.98 0.65
N ALA A 52 12.00 6.06 0.50
CA ALA A 52 11.59 6.56 -0.81
C ALA A 52 11.41 8.10 -0.83
N ALA A 53 11.29 8.65 -2.04
CA ALA A 53 11.05 10.07 -2.23
C ALA A 53 9.59 10.46 -1.93
N ASN A 54 8.63 9.57 -2.22
CA ASN A 54 7.20 9.80 -2.07
C ASN A 54 6.43 8.49 -1.82
N LEU A 55 5.14 8.62 -1.52
CA LEU A 55 4.23 7.51 -1.21
C LEU A 55 4.11 6.49 -2.33
N GLU A 56 4.13 6.94 -3.57
CA GLU A 56 3.92 6.11 -4.76
C GLU A 56 5.14 5.21 -5.00
N ALA A 57 6.35 5.75 -4.84
CA ALA A 57 7.58 4.99 -4.87
C ALA A 57 7.64 3.97 -3.73
N ALA A 58 7.26 4.35 -2.51
CA ALA A 58 7.17 3.41 -1.38
C ALA A 58 6.12 2.31 -1.63
N THR A 59 4.97 2.66 -2.21
CA THR A 59 3.91 1.71 -2.61
C THR A 59 4.44 0.69 -3.62
N ALA A 60 5.16 1.14 -4.65
CA ALA A 60 5.73 0.25 -5.65
C ALA A 60 6.77 -0.71 -5.03
N GLN A 61 7.61 -0.23 -4.12
CA GLN A 61 8.57 -1.09 -3.39
C GLN A 61 7.85 -2.14 -2.53
N LEU A 62 6.78 -1.75 -1.82
CA LEU A 62 5.92 -2.66 -1.05
C LEU A 62 5.40 -3.78 -1.96
N PHE A 63 4.60 -3.43 -2.97
CA PHE A 63 3.84 -4.39 -3.76
C PHE A 63 4.72 -5.25 -4.66
N THR A 64 5.97 -4.85 -4.90
CA THR A 64 6.98 -5.69 -5.54
C THR A 64 7.20 -7.01 -4.80
N LEU A 65 7.12 -7.02 -3.46
CA LEU A 65 7.28 -8.23 -2.64
C LEU A 65 6.17 -9.26 -2.89
N TRP A 66 4.93 -8.80 -3.13
CA TRP A 66 3.77 -9.68 -3.32
C TRP A 66 3.51 -10.05 -4.77
N ARG A 67 4.36 -9.66 -5.73
CA ARG A 67 4.24 -10.13 -7.12
C ARG A 67 4.49 -11.63 -7.28
N HIS A 68 5.19 -12.24 -6.33
CA HIS A 68 5.54 -13.65 -6.33
C HIS A 68 4.96 -14.41 -5.12
N ALA A 69 3.99 -13.80 -4.42
CA ALA A 69 3.24 -14.49 -3.37
C ALA A 69 2.33 -15.58 -3.96
N GLN A 70 1.78 -16.45 -3.10
CA GLN A 70 0.87 -17.51 -3.52
C GLN A 70 -0.32 -16.98 -4.34
N VAL A 71 -0.86 -15.82 -3.95
CA VAL A 71 -1.84 -15.04 -4.69
C VAL A 71 -1.20 -13.68 -4.95
N PRO A 72 -0.67 -13.43 -6.16
CA PRO A 72 0.03 -12.20 -6.46
C PRO A 72 -0.88 -10.98 -6.27
N LEU A 73 -0.37 -9.94 -5.59
CA LEU A 73 -1.10 -8.69 -5.40
C LEU A 73 -0.50 -7.56 -6.25
N PHE A 74 -1.39 -6.77 -6.86
CA PHE A 74 -1.08 -5.63 -7.71
C PHE A 74 -1.78 -4.39 -7.17
N VAL A 75 -1.23 -3.22 -7.52
CA VAL A 75 -1.71 -1.92 -7.05
C VAL A 75 -1.86 -0.96 -8.22
N SER A 76 -3.00 -0.26 -8.27
CA SER A 76 -3.32 0.77 -9.24
C SER A 76 -3.66 2.08 -8.53
N GLY A 77 -3.06 3.19 -8.95
CA GLY A 77 -3.25 4.50 -8.34
C GLY A 77 -3.97 5.50 -9.25
N TYR A 78 -5.09 6.04 -8.76
CA TYR A 78 -5.94 7.02 -9.45
C TYR A 78 -5.85 8.38 -8.73
N ARG A 79 -4.81 9.16 -9.03
CA ARG A 79 -4.53 10.46 -8.40
C ARG A 79 -5.71 11.43 -8.43
N GLN A 80 -6.47 11.46 -9.54
CA GLN A 80 -7.60 12.37 -9.68
C GLN A 80 -8.75 12.09 -8.70
N GLN A 81 -8.88 10.82 -8.29
CA GLN A 81 -9.92 10.34 -7.38
C GLN A 81 -9.38 10.08 -5.96
N CYS A 82 -8.08 10.29 -5.74
CA CYS A 82 -7.40 9.92 -4.50
C CYS A 82 -7.64 8.48 -4.09
N LEU A 83 -7.70 7.59 -5.09
CA LEU A 83 -8.05 6.20 -4.92
C LEU A 83 -6.85 5.33 -5.27
N ILE A 84 -6.53 4.41 -4.36
CA ILE A 84 -5.68 3.26 -4.63
C ILE A 84 -6.56 2.01 -4.67
N VAL A 85 -6.37 1.19 -5.69
CA VAL A 85 -7.03 -0.11 -5.82
C VAL A 85 -5.98 -1.20 -5.69
N VAL A 86 -6.22 -2.15 -4.80
CA VAL A 86 -5.41 -3.36 -4.64
C VAL A 86 -6.23 -4.55 -5.14
N SER A 87 -5.66 -5.34 -6.03
CA SER A 87 -6.30 -6.50 -6.63
C SER A 87 -5.32 -7.65 -6.76
N GLU A 88 -5.83 -8.86 -6.88
CA GLU A 88 -5.00 -10.02 -7.22
C GLU A 88 -4.73 -10.11 -8.74
N GLY A 89 -3.68 -10.83 -9.12
CA GLY A 89 -3.42 -11.21 -10.50
C GLY A 89 -4.42 -12.25 -10.97
N ARG A 90 -5.04 -12.01 -12.13
CA ARG A 90 -5.80 -13.05 -12.84
C ARG A 90 -4.87 -13.95 -13.62
#